data_AF-A0A0F9A7P1-F1
#
_entry.id   AF-A0A0F9A7P1-F1
#
_cell.length_a   1.000
_cell.length_b   1.000
_cell.length_c   1.000
_cell.angle_alpha   90.00
_cell.angle_beta   90.00
_cell.angle_gamma   90.00
#
_symmetry.space_group_name_H-M   'P 1'
#
loop_
_entity.id
_entity.type
_entity.pdbx_description
1 polymer ?
#
loop_
_entity_poly.entity_id
_entity_poly.type
_entity_poly.pdbx_seq_one_letter_code
_entity_poly.pdbx_strand_id
1 'polypeptide(L)' 'AGHIEPILSTIAAGLCFKAVDEHGAMFPADEEFHKTLQQRGAKHILESVCGLKEPRDADSIEAILRYYRRFREQ' A
#
# COMPACT_ATOMS: atom_id res chain seq x y z
N ALA A 1 4.60 -5.97 24.32
CA ALA A 1 3.74 -5.29 23.33
C ALA A 1 4.27 -5.68 21.95
N GLY A 2 3.44 -6.20 21.06
CA GLY A 2 3.90 -6.54 19.70
C GLY A 2 4.29 -5.27 18.96
N HIS A 3 5.39 -5.31 18.21
CA HIS A 3 5.82 -4.19 17.38
C HIS A 3 4.82 -4.02 16.22
N ILE A 4 4.00 -2.98 16.27
CA ILE A 4 3.00 -2.68 15.24
C ILE A 4 3.66 -1.95 14.05
N GLU A 5 4.76 -1.22 14.31
CA GLU A 5 5.48 -0.43 13.31
C GLU A 5 5.99 -1.27 12.13
N PRO A 6 6.58 -2.47 12.32
CA PRO A 6 6.93 -3.36 11.21
C PRO A 6 5.72 -3.68 10.34
N ILE A 7 4.58 -4.02 10.93
CA ILE A 7 3.35 -4.37 10.18
C ILE A 7 2.90 -3.20 9.31
N LEU A 8 2.81 -2.00 9.89
CA LEU A 8 2.40 -0.79 9.16
C LEU A 8 3.38 -0.46 8.03
N SER A 9 4.68 -0.62 8.27
CA SER A 9 5.70 -0.44 7.23
C SER A 9 5.62 -1.49 6.12
N THR A 10 5.28 -2.74 6.45
CA THR A 10 5.10 -3.82 5.48
C THR A 10 3.90 -3.57 4.59
N ILE A 11 2.77 -3.09 5.14
CA ILE A 11 1.60 -2.70 4.34
C ILE A 11 1.99 -1.59 3.35
N ALA A 12 2.72 -0.57 3.82
CA ALA A 12 3.20 0.51 2.96
C ALA A 12 4.16 0.01 1.86
N ALA A 13 5.04 -0.95 2.16
CA ALA A 13 5.91 -1.57 1.17
C ALA A 13 5.11 -2.38 0.14
N GLY A 14 4.03 -3.05 0.56
CA GLY A 14 3.11 -3.77 -0.33
C GLY A 14 2.45 -2.85 -1.38
N LEU A 15 2.17 -1.58 -1.03
CA LEU A 15 1.68 -0.60 -2.01
C LEU A 15 2.71 -0.24 -3.09
N CYS A 16 4.01 -0.43 -2.81
CA CYS A 16 5.10 -0.17 -3.76
C CYS A 16 5.52 -1.43 -4.54
N PHE A 17 5.10 -2.62 -4.09
CA PHE A 17 5.50 -3.89 -4.67
C PHE A 17 4.96 -4.06 -6.10
N LYS A 18 5.76 -4.67 -6.96
CA LYS A 18 5.43 -4.97 -8.36
C LYS A 18 5.91 -6.38 -8.66
N ALA A 19 4.99 -7.33 -8.82
CA ALA A 19 5.33 -8.64 -9.32
C ALA A 19 5.62 -8.55 -10.83
N VAL A 20 6.76 -9.11 -11.24
CA VAL A 20 7.18 -9.18 -12.64
C VAL A 20 7.59 -10.61 -13.00
N ASP A 21 7.44 -10.97 -14.28
CA ASP A 21 7.91 -12.23 -14.83
C ASP A 21 9.43 -12.24 -15.09
N GLU A 22 9.95 -13.34 -15.64
CA GLU A 22 11.36 -13.49 -16.00
C GLU A 22 11.86 -12.49 -17.06
N HIS A 23 10.95 -11.81 -17.75
CA HIS A 23 11.24 -10.80 -18.76
C HIS A 23 11.10 -9.37 -18.22
N GLY A 24 10.69 -9.22 -16.95
CA GLY A 24 10.47 -7.92 -16.30
C GLY A 24 9.10 -7.30 -16.63
N ALA A 25 8.19 -8.04 -17.27
CA ALA A 25 6.83 -7.58 -17.51
C ALA A 25 5.97 -7.78 -16.25
N MET A 26 5.17 -6.77 -15.91
CA MET A 26 4.30 -6.82 -14.74
C MET A 26 3.14 -7.78 -14.98
N PHE A 27 2.75 -8.56 -13.96
CA PHE A 27 1.56 -9.41 -14.07
C PHE A 27 0.29 -8.55 -14.18
N PRO A 28 -0.74 -8.98 -14.94
CA PRO A 28 -1.94 -8.17 -15.18
C PRO A 28 -2.66 -7.69 -13.91
N ALA A 29 -2.65 -8.50 -12.85
CA ALA A 29 -3.26 -8.14 -11.57
C ALA A 29 -2.51 -6.97 -10.89
N ASP A 30 -1.18 -6.98 -10.93
CA ASP A 30 -0.35 -5.89 -10.42
C ASP A 30 -0.52 -4.64 -11.29
N GLU A 31 -0.64 -4.77 -12.61
CA GLU A 31 -0.92 -3.63 -13.50
C GLU A 31 -2.24 -2.95 -13.15
N GLU A 32 -3.31 -3.72 -12.97
CA GLU A 32 -4.63 -3.22 -12.57
C GLU A 32 -4.60 -2.57 -11.17
N PHE A 33 -3.89 -3.20 -10.23
CA PHE A 33 -3.69 -2.65 -8.89
C PHE A 33 -2.99 -1.30 -8.95
N HIS A 34 -1.87 -1.19 -9.67
CA HIS A 34 -1.10 0.06 -9.79
C HIS A 34 -1.88 1.14 -10.54
N LYS A 35 -2.66 0.77 -11.55
CA LYS A 35 -3.57 1.70 -12.24
C LYS A 35 -4.61 2.26 -11.26
N THR A 36 -5.23 1.41 -10.45
CA THR A 36 -6.20 1.84 -9.44
C THR A 36 -5.54 2.70 -8.35
N LEU A 37 -4.36 2.31 -7.88
CA LEU A 37 -3.57 3.05 -6.90
C LEU A 37 -3.22 4.46 -7.41
N GLN A 38 -2.86 4.61 -8.69
CA GLN A 38 -2.58 5.91 -9.31
C GLN A 38 -3.85 6.75 -9.47
N GLN A 39 -4.97 6.14 -9.86
CA GLN A 39 -6.22 6.86 -10.13
C GLN A 39 -6.99 7.26 -8.87
N ARG A 40 -6.99 6.40 -7.84
CA ARG A 40 -7.83 6.56 -6.64
C ARG A 40 -7.03 6.81 -5.36
N GLY A 41 -5.72 6.59 -5.40
CA GLY A 41 -4.82 6.85 -4.27
C GLY A 41 -4.74 5.72 -3.25
N ALA A 42 -3.69 5.78 -2.41
CA ALA A 42 -3.39 4.75 -1.41
C ALA A 42 -4.48 4.57 -0.37
N LYS A 43 -5.15 5.65 0.06
CA LYS A 43 -6.25 5.58 1.04
C LYS A 43 -7.40 4.70 0.53
N HIS A 44 -7.75 4.81 -0.76
CA HIS A 44 -8.78 3.96 -1.36
C HIS A 44 -8.40 2.48 -1.34
N ILE A 45 -7.13 2.16 -1.61
CA ILE A 45 -6.63 0.78 -1.54
C ILE A 45 -6.68 0.23 -0.11
N LEU A 46 -6.26 1.03 0.89
CA LEU A 46 -6.32 0.63 2.29
C LEU A 46 -7.75 0.34 2.76
N GLU A 47 -8.73 1.08 2.26
CA GLU A 47 -10.14 0.81 2.54
C GLU A 47 -10.67 -0.43 1.80
N SER A 48 -10.47 -0.48 0.48
CA SER A 48 -11.08 -1.51 -0.37
C SER A 48 -10.43 -2.89 -0.26
N VAL A 49 -9.10 -2.95 -0.10
CA VAL A 49 -8.34 -4.20 -0.03
C VAL A 49 -8.06 -4.61 1.41
N CYS A 50 -7.64 -3.66 2.26
CA CYS A 50 -7.28 -3.96 3.66
C CYS A 50 -8.43 -3.79 4.65
N GLY A 51 -9.57 -3.21 4.23
CA GLY A 51 -10.74 -3.02 5.09
C GLY A 51 -10.56 -1.95 6.17
N LEU A 52 -9.54 -1.09 6.07
CA LEU A 52 -9.29 -0.02 7.03
C LEU A 52 -10.28 1.14 6.81
N LYS A 53 -11.00 1.53 7.86
CA LYS A 53 -12.09 2.52 7.80
C LYS A 53 -11.88 3.64 8.80
N GLU A 54 -12.14 4.87 8.37
CA GLU A 54 -12.23 6.01 9.30
C GLU A 54 -13.62 6.06 9.98
N PRO A 55 -13.71 6.54 11.23
CA PRO A 55 -12.59 7.01 12.06
C PRO A 55 -11.82 5.89 12.78
N ARG A 56 -12.31 4.64 12.73
CA ARG A 56 -11.79 3.50 13.51
C ARG A 56 -10.27 3.29 13.38
N ASP A 57 -9.75 3.41 12.16
CA ASP A 57 -8.37 3.05 11.82
C ASP A 57 -7.51 4.27 11.43
N ALA A 58 -7.95 5.50 11.79
CA ALA A 58 -7.33 6.74 11.34
C ALA A 58 -5.81 6.80 11.59
N ASP A 59 -5.37 6.49 12.81
CA ASP A 59 -3.95 6.52 13.19
C ASP A 59 -3.11 5.51 12.38
N SER A 60 -3.68 4.33 12.11
CA SER A 60 -3.01 3.30 11.32
C SER A 60 -2.92 3.70 9.85
N ILE A 61 -3.99 4.26 9.29
CA ILE A 61 -4.02 4.79 7.92
C ILE A 61 -2.97 5.90 7.77
N GLU A 62 -2.93 6.85 8.69
CA GLU A 62 -1.95 7.95 8.64
C GLU A 62 -0.50 7.44 8.72
N ALA A 63 -0.23 6.50 9.62
CA ALA A 63 1.09 5.90 9.77
C ALA A 63 1.54 5.14 8.50
N ILE A 64 0.64 4.34 7.89
CA ILE A 64 0.93 3.64 6.64
C ILE A 64 1.20 4.65 5.51
N LEU A 65 0.39 5.69 5.37
CA LEU A 65 0.59 6.73 4.36
C LEU A 65 1.89 7.51 4.54
N ARG A 66 2.37 7.67 5.78
CA ARG A 66 3.69 8.25 6.07
C ARG A 66 4.82 7.34 5.59
N TYR A 67 4.77 6.03 5.87
CA TYR A 67 5.77 5.08 5.34
C TYR A 67 5.74 5.01 3.82
N TYR A 68 4.55 4.98 3.22
CA TYR A 68 4.37 4.93 1.77
C TYR A 68 5.01 6.13 1.06
N ARG A 69 4.79 7.36 1.56
CA ARG A 69 5.45 8.56 1.05
C ARG A 69 6.98 8.43 1.11
N ARG A 70 7.51 7.98 2.25
CA ARG A 70 8.95 7.76 2.41
C ARG A 70 9.52 6.73 1.43
N PHE A 71 8.78 5.67 1.08
CA PHE A 71 9.26 4.69 0.09
C PHE A 71 9.23 5.22 -1.35
N ARG A 72 8.40 6.22 -1.66
CA ARG A 72 8.31 6.81 -3.00
C ARG A 72 9.31 7.92 -3.28
N GLU A 73 9.91 8.48 -2.24
CA GLU A 73 10.93 9.53 -2.32
C GLU A 73 12.36 8.98 -2.41
N GLN A 74 12.52 7.65 -2.34
CA GLN A 74 13.78 6.92 -2.51
C GLN A 74 13.93 6.42 -3.95
#